data_AF-A0A0E3JZR1-F1
#
_entry.id   AF-A0A0E3JZR1-F1
#
_cell.length_a   1.000
_cell.length_b   1.000
_cell.length_c   1.000
_cell.angle_alpha   90.00
_cell.angle_beta   90.00
_cell.angle_gamma   90.00
#
_symmetry.space_group_name_H-M   'P 1'
#
loop_
_entity.id
_entity.type
_entity.pdbx_description
1 polymer ?
#
loop_
_entity_poly.entity_id
_entity_poly.type
_entity_poly.pdbx_seq_one_letter_code
_entity_poly.pdbx_strand_id
1 'polypeptide(L)'
;MNLGRRIVYDSITGGIVLDTGEETNATERPVWNGITYIDIPFGQDSDKYSRVVKYHVDINTKKVVFDQLGPVIVTDDAKFNALFKSVLAFNTQINNNNKLATLTEEIVNALKTVIIGSGN
;
A
#
# COMPACT_ATOMS: atom_id res chain seq x y z
N MET A 1 -6.35 19.19 -16.35
CA MET A 1 -7.09 18.76 -15.15
C MET A 1 -6.89 17.27 -14.98
N ASN A 2 -7.03 16.72 -13.76
CA ASN A 2 -7.03 15.27 -13.57
C ASN A 2 -8.48 14.77 -13.59
N LEU A 3 -8.75 13.75 -14.37
CA LEU A 3 -10.06 13.12 -14.46
C LEU A 3 -9.99 11.71 -13.92
N GLY A 4 -10.95 11.36 -13.07
CA GLY A 4 -11.07 9.98 -12.59
C GLY A 4 -11.76 9.07 -13.61
N ARG A 5 -12.28 7.94 -13.15
CA ARG A 5 -12.74 6.85 -14.00
C ARG A 5 -14.18 7.06 -14.44
N ARG A 6 -14.52 6.75 -15.70
CA ARG A 6 -15.92 6.60 -16.13
C ARG A 6 -16.17 5.13 -16.32
N ILE A 7 -17.18 4.65 -15.61
CA ILE A 7 -17.58 3.25 -15.64
C ILE A 7 -18.91 3.18 -16.37
N VAL A 8 -18.91 2.60 -17.58
CA VAL A 8 -20.13 2.23 -18.31
C VAL A 8 -20.52 0.84 -17.86
N TYR A 9 -21.79 0.66 -17.52
CA TYR A 9 -22.28 -0.60 -16.99
C TYR A 9 -23.69 -0.89 -17.49
N ASP A 10 -24.04 -2.17 -17.50
CA ASP A 10 -25.37 -2.65 -17.82
C ASP A 10 -26.36 -2.23 -16.72
N SER A 11 -27.43 -1.53 -17.09
CA SER A 11 -28.36 -0.92 -16.14
C SER A 11 -29.26 -1.92 -15.40
N ILE A 12 -29.29 -3.19 -15.82
CA ILE A 12 -30.12 -4.25 -15.23
C ILE A 12 -29.30 -5.15 -14.30
N THR A 13 -28.04 -5.40 -14.63
CA THR A 13 -27.16 -6.35 -13.93
C THR A 13 -26.04 -5.67 -13.15
N GLY A 14 -25.72 -4.41 -13.46
CA GLY A 14 -24.57 -3.72 -12.88
C GLY A 14 -23.22 -4.13 -13.50
N GLY A 15 -23.22 -5.05 -14.47
CA GLY A 15 -22.00 -5.57 -15.08
C GLY A 15 -21.23 -4.50 -15.83
N ILE A 16 -19.90 -4.47 -15.67
CA ILE A 16 -19.04 -3.47 -16.30
C ILE A 16 -18.91 -3.76 -17.80
N VAL A 17 -19.19 -2.73 -18.61
CA VAL A 17 -19.05 -2.76 -20.07
C VAL A 17 -17.74 -2.07 -20.49
N LEU A 18 -17.42 -0.94 -19.86
CA LEU A 18 -16.21 -0.17 -20.14
C LEU A 18 -15.74 0.58 -18.87
N ASP A 19 -14.44 0.51 -18.60
CA ASP A 19 -13.73 1.36 -17.65
C ASP A 19 -12.70 2.19 -18.42
N THR A 20 -12.82 3.51 -18.37
CA THR A 20 -11.89 4.41 -19.06
C THR A 20 -10.53 4.51 -18.38
N GLY A 21 -10.42 4.07 -17.12
CA GLY A 21 -9.27 4.41 -16.27
C GLY A 21 -9.23 5.89 -15.89
N GLU A 22 -8.15 6.27 -15.21
CA GLU A 22 -7.86 7.65 -14.82
C GLU A 22 -7.00 8.32 -15.90
N GLU A 23 -7.23 9.62 -16.11
CA GLU A 23 -6.50 10.40 -17.09
C GLU A 23 -5.83 11.62 -16.44
N THR A 24 -4.52 11.72 -16.62
CA THR A 24 -3.73 12.92 -16.29
C THR A 24 -3.69 13.85 -17.49
N ASN A 25 -3.81 15.16 -17.26
CA ASN A 25 -3.80 16.20 -18.30
C ASN A 25 -4.99 16.14 -19.28
N ALA A 26 -6.14 15.67 -18.81
CA ALA A 26 -7.35 15.65 -19.63
C ALA A 26 -8.08 17.01 -19.64
N THR A 27 -8.90 17.19 -20.67
CA THR A 27 -9.93 18.23 -20.80
C THR A 27 -11.23 17.78 -20.12
N GLU A 28 -12.26 18.62 -20.10
CA GLU A 28 -13.56 18.26 -19.53
C GLU A 28 -14.21 17.07 -20.26
N ARG A 29 -14.90 16.19 -19.53
CA ARG A 29 -15.55 15.02 -20.10
C ARG A 29 -16.91 15.38 -20.72
N PRO A 30 -17.19 14.95 -21.96
CA PRO A 30 -18.51 15.13 -22.54
C PRO A 30 -19.55 14.28 -21.80
N VAL A 31 -20.80 14.76 -21.76
CA VAL A 31 -21.93 13.96 -21.29
C VAL A 31 -22.32 12.96 -22.38
N TRP A 32 -22.50 11.69 -22.00
CA TRP A 32 -22.92 10.64 -22.94
C TRP A 32 -24.42 10.37 -22.81
N ASN A 33 -25.21 11.02 -23.65
CA ASN A 33 -26.67 10.83 -23.64
C ASN A 33 -27.03 9.40 -24.09
N GLY A 34 -27.97 8.78 -23.36
CA GLY A 34 -28.44 7.42 -23.67
C GLY A 34 -27.51 6.29 -23.22
N ILE A 35 -26.34 6.60 -22.65
CA ILE A 35 -25.42 5.61 -22.10
C ILE A 35 -25.51 5.64 -20.57
N THR A 36 -25.63 4.46 -19.96
CA THR A 36 -25.62 4.34 -18.49
C THR A 36 -24.18 4.30 -17.99
N TYR A 37 -23.78 5.29 -17.20
CA TYR A 37 -22.44 5.36 -16.62
C TYR A 37 -22.43 6.05 -15.25
N ILE A 38 -21.33 5.88 -14.53
CA ILE A 38 -20.96 6.69 -13.36
C ILE A 38 -19.57 7.27 -13.54
N ASP A 39 -19.36 8.48 -13.01
CA ASP A 39 -18.04 9.10 -12.93
C ASP A 39 -17.50 8.98 -11.50
N ILE A 40 -16.29 8.45 -11.40
CA ILE A 40 -15.54 8.27 -10.16
C ILE A 40 -14.49 9.38 -10.10
N PRO A 41 -14.36 10.13 -8.99
CA PRO A 41 -13.31 11.11 -8.79
C PRO A 41 -11.91 10.54 -8.98
N PHE A 42 -10.98 11.40 -9.44
CA PHE A 42 -9.58 11.02 -9.61
C PHE A 42 -8.97 10.58 -8.27
N GLY A 43 -8.30 9.43 -8.27
CA GLY A 43 -7.62 8.84 -7.11
C GLY A 43 -8.54 8.09 -6.14
N GLN A 44 -9.86 8.12 -6.33
CA GLN A 44 -10.77 7.40 -5.44
C GLN A 44 -10.57 5.88 -5.58
N ASP A 45 -10.40 5.19 -4.45
CA ASP A 45 -10.24 3.74 -4.38
C ASP A 45 -9.09 3.22 -5.26
N SER A 46 -8.06 4.03 -5.52
CA SER A 46 -6.93 3.72 -6.41
C SER A 46 -6.24 2.39 -6.08
N ASP A 47 -6.06 2.08 -4.79
CA ASP A 47 -5.57 0.78 -4.31
C ASP A 47 -6.47 -0.38 -4.74
N LYS A 48 -7.78 -0.24 -4.65
CA LYS A 48 -8.71 -1.32 -5.02
C LYS A 48 -8.72 -1.52 -6.53
N TYR A 49 -8.74 -0.44 -7.31
CA TYR A 49 -8.68 -0.52 -8.77
C TYR A 49 -7.36 -1.06 -9.29
N SER A 50 -6.22 -0.84 -8.62
CA SER A 50 -4.94 -1.38 -9.06
C SER A 50 -4.86 -2.91 -8.94
N ARG A 51 -5.70 -3.50 -8.09
CA ARG A 51 -5.74 -4.94 -7.83
C ARG A 51 -7.08 -5.60 -8.13
N VAL A 52 -8.05 -4.89 -8.71
CA VAL A 52 -9.38 -5.46 -8.92
C VAL A 52 -9.32 -6.57 -9.98
N VAL A 53 -9.91 -7.72 -9.64
CA VAL A 53 -10.09 -8.85 -10.56
C VAL A 53 -11.50 -8.84 -11.11
N LYS A 54 -12.48 -8.55 -10.26
CA LYS A 54 -13.90 -8.47 -10.63
C LYS A 54 -14.61 -7.43 -9.78
N TYR A 55 -15.46 -6.65 -10.41
CA TYR A 55 -16.32 -5.66 -9.76
C TYR A 55 -17.56 -5.39 -10.61
N HIS A 56 -18.55 -4.73 -10.01
CA HIS A 56 -19.77 -4.28 -10.66
C HIS A 56 -20.22 -2.93 -10.09
N VAL A 57 -21.25 -2.34 -10.69
CA VAL A 57 -21.95 -1.18 -10.14
C VAL A 57 -23.26 -1.63 -9.51
N ASP A 58 -23.45 -1.35 -8.23
CA ASP A 58 -24.73 -1.54 -7.57
C ASP A 58 -25.76 -0.57 -8.19
N ILE A 59 -26.84 -1.13 -8.73
CA ILE A 59 -27.78 -0.43 -9.59
C ILE A 59 -28.63 0.57 -8.80
N ASN A 60 -28.88 0.29 -7.52
CA ASN A 60 -29.74 1.10 -6.65
C ASN A 60 -28.97 2.31 -6.10
N THR A 61 -27.74 2.07 -5.67
CA THR A 61 -26.90 3.07 -5.01
C THR A 61 -25.98 3.81 -5.97
N LYS A 62 -25.81 3.27 -7.20
CA LYS A 62 -24.90 3.81 -8.23
C LYS A 62 -23.45 3.86 -7.75
N LYS A 63 -23.05 2.88 -6.95
CA LYS A 63 -21.70 2.76 -6.38
C LYS A 63 -20.99 1.52 -6.91
N VAL A 64 -19.67 1.62 -7.01
CA VAL A 64 -18.82 0.48 -7.37
C VAL A 64 -18.71 -0.49 -6.19
N VAL A 65 -18.91 -1.76 -6.47
CA VAL A 65 -18.75 -2.88 -5.55
C VAL A 65 -17.66 -3.80 -6.07
N PHE A 66 -16.60 -3.93 -5.29
CA PHE A 66 -15.44 -4.77 -5.62
C PHE A 66 -15.70 -6.21 -5.16
N ASP A 67 -16.13 -7.08 -6.07
CA ASP A 67 -16.46 -8.48 -5.77
C ASP A 67 -15.21 -9.31 -5.46
N GLN A 68 -14.12 -9.05 -6.19
CA GLN A 68 -12.88 -9.78 -6.04
C GLN A 68 -11.68 -8.85 -6.25
N LEU A 69 -10.81 -8.81 -5.24
CA LEU A 69 -9.54 -8.12 -5.27
C LEU A 69 -8.40 -9.13 -5.27
N GLY A 70 -7.38 -8.86 -6.08
CA GLY A 70 -6.09 -9.53 -6.05
C GLY A 70 -5.34 -9.23 -4.75
N PRO A 71 -4.26 -9.99 -4.50
CA PRO A 71 -3.42 -9.80 -3.33
C PRO A 71 -2.80 -8.41 -3.33
N VAL A 72 -2.63 -7.83 -2.14
CA VAL A 72 -1.84 -6.61 -1.98
C VAL A 72 -0.40 -6.95 -2.29
N ILE A 73 0.14 -6.38 -3.37
CA ILE A 73 1.56 -6.53 -3.71
C ILE A 73 2.34 -5.56 -2.84
N VAL A 74 2.95 -6.08 -1.78
CA VAL A 74 3.95 -5.34 -1.02
C VAL A 74 5.24 -5.38 -1.82
N THR A 75 5.68 -4.23 -2.33
CA THR A 75 6.94 -4.12 -3.06
C THR A 75 8.12 -4.49 -2.16
N ASP A 76 9.22 -4.94 -2.75
CA ASP A 76 10.40 -5.30 -1.96
C ASP A 76 10.98 -4.09 -1.24
N ASP A 77 10.88 -2.89 -1.81
CA ASP A 77 11.23 -1.62 -1.14
C ASP A 77 10.36 -1.36 0.10
N ALA A 78 9.04 -1.63 0.01
CA ALA A 78 8.14 -1.48 1.15
C ALA A 78 8.46 -2.51 2.25
N LYS A 79 8.76 -3.76 1.88
CA LYS A 79 9.22 -4.79 2.82
C LYS A 79 10.54 -4.39 3.48
N PHE A 80 11.50 -3.90 2.69
CA PHE A 80 12.80 -3.47 3.17
C PHE A 80 12.68 -2.30 4.15
N ASN A 81 11.86 -1.29 3.82
CA ASN A 81 11.61 -0.16 4.71
C ASN A 81 10.95 -0.59 6.02
N ALA A 82 9.97 -1.51 5.96
CA ALA A 82 9.34 -2.03 7.17
C ALA A 82 10.32 -2.83 8.04
N LEU A 83 11.16 -3.67 7.42
CA LEU A 83 12.21 -4.43 8.10
C LEU A 83 13.23 -3.48 8.74
N PHE A 84 13.71 -2.48 8.00
CA PHE A 84 14.67 -1.48 8.48
C PHE A 84 14.12 -0.72 9.69
N LYS A 85 12.87 -0.23 9.61
CA LYS A 85 12.21 0.44 10.75
C LYS A 85 12.07 -0.47 11.96
N SER A 86 11.77 -1.75 11.76
CA SER A 86 11.63 -2.73 12.84
C SER A 86 12.98 -3.01 13.53
N VAL A 87 14.06 -3.17 12.76
CA VAL A 87 15.42 -3.35 13.28
C VAL A 87 15.88 -2.10 14.03
N LEU A 88 15.61 -0.90 13.48
CA LEU A 88 15.95 0.35 14.15
C LEU A 88 15.21 0.48 15.48
N ALA A 89 13.89 0.24 15.50
CA ALA A 89 13.09 0.28 16.73
C ALA A 89 13.60 -0.74 17.76
N PHE A 90 13.92 -1.96 17.32
CA PHE A 90 14.49 -2.99 18.18
C PHE A 90 15.85 -2.56 18.78
N ASN A 91 16.75 -2.02 17.95
CA ASN A 91 18.04 -1.50 18.40
C ASN A 91 17.87 -0.34 19.40
N THR A 92 16.95 0.58 19.14
CA THR A 92 16.60 1.66 20.08
C THR A 92 16.09 1.08 21.40
N GLN A 93 15.24 0.06 21.39
CA GLN A 93 14.75 -0.59 22.61
C GLN A 93 15.87 -1.30 23.38
N ILE A 94 16.80 -1.99 22.70
CA ILE A 94 17.97 -2.60 23.33
C ILE A 94 18.83 -1.53 24.01
N ASN A 95 19.16 -0.45 23.30
CA ASN A 95 20.05 0.59 23.81
C ASN A 95 19.40 1.43 24.91
N ASN A 96 18.06 1.58 24.89
CA ASN A 96 17.33 2.23 25.97
C ASN A 96 17.17 1.32 27.21
N ASN A 97 17.38 0.01 27.07
CA ASN A 97 17.42 -0.92 28.18
C ASN A 97 18.83 -0.93 28.76
N ASN A 98 19.12 0.00 29.68
CA ASN A 98 20.44 0.21 30.29
C ASN A 98 21.14 -1.09 30.74
N LYS A 99 20.40 -2.12 31.18
CA LYS A 99 20.96 -3.44 31.53
C LYS A 99 21.69 -4.15 30.38
N LEU A 100 21.18 -4.06 29.15
CA LEU A 100 21.80 -4.68 27.97
C LEU A 100 23.00 -3.89 27.46
N ALA A 101 22.95 -2.56 27.54
CA ALA A 101 24.10 -1.71 27.27
C ALA A 101 25.25 -2.01 28.25
N THR A 102 24.96 -2.09 29.55
CA THR A 102 25.93 -2.48 30.58
C THR A 102 26.48 -3.89 30.36
N LEU A 103 25.64 -4.87 30.03
CA LEU A 103 26.10 -6.24 29.76
C LEU A 103 27.00 -6.31 28.51
N THR A 104 26.70 -5.53 27.47
CA THR A 104 27.54 -5.45 26.26
C THR A 104 28.90 -4.84 26.58
N GLU A 105 28.93 -3.80 27.42
CA GLU A 105 30.15 -3.16 27.87
C GLU A 105 31.00 -4.07 28.77
N GLU A 106 30.37 -4.82 29.68
CA GLU A 106 31.01 -5.85 30.50
C GLU A 106 31.61 -6.98 29.65
N ILE A 107 30.90 -7.46 28.63
CA ILE A 107 31.40 -8.48 27.70
C ILE A 107 32.62 -7.96 26.91
N VAL A 108 32.55 -6.73 26.39
CA VAL A 108 33.67 -6.11 25.67
C VAL A 108 34.89 -5.95 26.58
N ASN A 109 34.69 -5.54 27.83
CA ASN A 109 35.77 -5.41 28.80
C ASN A 109 36.38 -6.76 29.20
N ALA A 110 35.56 -7.80 29.37
CA ALA A 110 36.02 -9.17 29.63
C ALA A 110 36.80 -9.76 28.44
N LEU A 111 36.40 -9.46 27.20
CA LEU A 111 37.14 -9.92 26.02
C LEU A 111 38.50 -9.21 25.87
N LYS A 112 38.56 -7.90 26.17
CA LYS A 112 39.82 -7.14 26.17
C LYS A 112 40.82 -7.70 27.19
N THR A 113 40.39 -8.07 28.38
CA THR A 113 41.28 -8.66 29.40
C THR A 113 41.76 -10.05 29.03
N VAL A 114 40.94 -10.86 28.36
CA VAL A 114 41.36 -12.18 27.84
C VAL A 114 42.39 -12.06 26.72
N ILE A 115 42.22 -11.11 25.80
CA ILE A 115 43.14 -10.88 24.67
C ILE A 115 44.46 -10.24 25.12
N ILE A 116 44.44 -9.36 26.13
CA ILE A 116 45.64 -8.70 26.65
C ILE A 116 46.39 -9.58 27.67
N GLY A 117 45.69 -10.45 28.41
CA GLY A 117 46.26 -11.32 29.44
C GLY A 117 46.89 -12.63 28.93
N SER A 118 46.83 -12.91 27.63
CA SER A 118 47.36 -14.15 27.01
C SER A 118 48.77 -13.99 26.42
N GLY A 119 49.41 -12.82 26.63
CA GLY A 119 50.82 -12.59 26.35
C GLY A 119 51.65 -12.51 27.63
N ASN A 120 52.02 -13.66 28.19
CA ASN A 120 53.16 -13.87 29.08
C ASN A 120 53.57 -15.35 29.04
#